data_AF-A0A922DXD7-F1
#
_entry.id   AF-A0A922DXD7-F1
#
_cell.length_a   1.000
_cell.length_b   1.000
_cell.length_c   1.000
_cell.angle_alpha   90.00
_cell.angle_beta   90.00
_cell.angle_gamma   90.00
#
_symmetry.space_group_name_H-M   'P 1'
#
loop_
_entity.id
_entity.type
_entity.pdbx_description
1 polymer ?
#
loop_
_entity_poly.entity_id
_entity_poly.type
_entity_poly.pdbx_seq_one_letter_code
_entity_poly.pdbx_strand_id
1 'polypeptide(L)'
;MDALSRMIEAAVEGSFLFGFVVGGEPLNCLKVSDLLFADDTLIFGDPNEEHLLALRALLLCFEAVSRLRINLSKFEIVPMGSISNISDLANIMGCKISSLPTRYLGLPLGASHKLVTIWDGVIEKIERRLTGWKMLYLSKGGRITLLKSTFSNLPTYFLSLFRLPAGVARRIERIFQNFLCGGKGEVKKFHLVNWNKVCQPISCGGLIGTLDLESIWT
;
A
#
# COMPACT_ATOMS: atom_id res chain seq x y z
N MET A 1 -6.97 -19.97 3.27
CA MET A 1 -5.66 -19.30 3.44
C MET A 1 -4.81 -20.05 4.44
N ASP A 2 -5.29 -20.29 5.67
CA ASP A 2 -4.54 -21.00 6.72
C ASP A 2 -4.00 -22.38 6.29
N ALA A 3 -4.75 -23.13 5.47
CA ALA A 3 -4.28 -24.41 4.95
C ALA A 3 -3.03 -24.27 4.05
N LEU A 4 -2.99 -23.26 3.18
CA LEU A 4 -1.82 -23.01 2.32
C LEU A 4 -0.63 -22.56 3.16
N SER A 5 -0.85 -21.65 4.13
CA SER A 5 0.18 -21.21 5.06
C SER A 5 0.81 -22.38 5.82
N ARG A 6 -0.02 -23.27 6.39
CA ARG A 6 0.47 -24.48 7.06
C ARG A 6 1.20 -25.47 6.14
N MET A 7 0.79 -25.58 4.88
CA MET A 7 1.51 -26.41 3.91
C MET A 7 2.89 -25.81 3.62
N ILE A 8 2.99 -24.49 3.49
CA ILE A 8 4.27 -23.79 3.30
C ILE A 8 5.14 -23.95 4.55
N GLU A 9 4.59 -23.73 5.76
CA GLU A 9 5.31 -23.95 7.02
C GLU A 9 5.87 -25.38 7.11
N ALA A 10 5.06 -26.40 6.82
CA ALA A 10 5.51 -27.80 6.80
C ALA A 10 6.60 -28.05 5.76
N ALA A 11 6.54 -27.41 4.59
CA ALA A 11 7.57 -27.50 3.57
C ALA A 11 8.86 -26.76 3.97
N VAL A 12 8.75 -25.67 4.73
CA VAL A 12 9.89 -24.94 5.31
C VAL A 12 10.56 -25.76 6.42
N GLU A 13 9.78 -26.43 7.28
CA GLU A 13 10.28 -27.38 8.29
C GLU A 13 10.98 -28.58 7.63
N GLY A 14 10.42 -29.08 6.53
CA GLY A 14 11.00 -30.14 5.72
C GLY A 14 12.22 -29.73 4.88
N SER A 15 12.68 -28.47 4.98
CA SER A 15 13.80 -27.93 4.18
C SER A 15 13.59 -27.95 2.66
N PHE A 16 12.33 -27.98 2.20
CA PHE A 16 11.96 -27.91 0.79
C PHE A 16 11.78 -26.48 0.30
N LEU A 17 11.36 -25.57 1.20
CA LEU A 17 11.22 -24.14 0.94
C LEU A 17 12.09 -23.34 1.91
N PHE A 18 12.63 -22.23 1.41
CA PHE A 18 13.50 -21.33 2.17
C PHE A 18 12.89 -19.93 2.21
N GLY A 19 12.60 -19.43 3.41
CA GLY A 19 12.26 -18.03 3.62
C GLY A 19 13.50 -17.16 3.79
N PHE A 20 13.31 -15.84 3.83
CA PHE A 20 14.36 -14.90 4.20
C PHE A 20 14.27 -14.53 5.68
N VAL A 21 15.39 -14.13 6.27
CA VAL A 21 15.46 -13.72 7.68
C VAL A 21 15.48 -12.20 7.77
N VAL A 22 14.62 -11.65 8.62
CA VAL A 22 14.50 -10.22 8.90
C VAL A 22 14.87 -9.97 10.35
N GLY A 23 15.93 -9.18 10.57
CA GLY A 23 16.39 -8.80 11.90
C GLY A 23 17.90 -8.55 11.92
N GLY A 24 18.34 -7.52 12.65
CA GLY A 24 19.76 -7.19 12.81
C GLY A 24 20.45 -7.89 13.97
N GLU A 25 19.68 -8.45 14.91
CA GLU A 25 20.19 -9.13 16.10
C GLU A 25 19.74 -10.60 16.15
N PRO A 26 20.63 -11.52 16.55
CA PRO A 26 20.37 -12.97 16.50
C PRO A 26 19.20 -13.43 17.39
N LEU A 27 18.79 -12.62 18.38
CA LEU A 27 17.68 -12.91 19.28
C LEU A 27 16.30 -12.47 18.74
N ASN A 28 16.25 -11.68 17.68
CA ASN A 28 15.00 -11.13 17.13
C ASN A 28 14.94 -11.28 15.59
N CYS A 29 15.36 -12.46 15.12
CA CYS A 29 15.31 -12.85 13.72
C CYS A 29 13.94 -13.45 13.38
N LEU A 30 13.17 -12.74 12.56
CA LEU A 30 11.92 -13.24 11.99
C LEU A 30 12.21 -13.93 10.66
N LYS A 31 11.97 -15.24 10.57
CA LYS A 31 11.99 -15.95 9.29
C LYS A 31 10.66 -15.74 8.59
N VAL A 32 10.69 -15.19 7.38
CA VAL A 32 9.50 -14.91 6.56
C VAL A 32 9.59 -15.73 5.28
N SER A 33 8.68 -16.69 5.12
CA SER A 33 8.53 -17.51 3.90
C SER A 33 7.43 -16.97 2.99
N ASP A 34 6.35 -16.46 3.56
CA ASP A 34 5.15 -16.07 2.84
C ASP A 34 4.43 -14.91 3.53
N LEU A 35 3.71 -14.12 2.73
CA LEU A 35 2.78 -13.09 3.17
C LEU A 35 1.45 -13.30 2.47
N LEU A 36 0.44 -13.68 3.25
CA LEU A 36 -0.86 -14.13 2.78
C LEU A 36 -1.94 -13.13 3.22
N PHE A 37 -2.56 -12.42 2.28
CA PHE A 37 -3.70 -11.55 2.57
C PHE A 37 -4.81 -11.70 1.52
N ALA A 38 -5.94 -12.31 1.92
CA ALA A 38 -7.07 -12.60 1.03
C ALA A 38 -6.66 -13.33 -0.27
N ASP A 39 -6.58 -12.61 -1.40
CA ASP A 39 -6.17 -13.16 -2.69
C ASP A 39 -4.73 -12.74 -3.07
N ASP A 40 -4.14 -11.80 -2.33
CA ASP A 40 -2.80 -11.26 -2.57
C ASP A 40 -1.78 -12.06 -1.76
N THR A 41 -1.04 -12.93 -2.46
CA THR A 41 -0.03 -13.83 -1.87
C THR A 41 1.36 -13.48 -2.37
N LEU A 42 2.30 -13.30 -1.45
CA LEU A 42 3.73 -13.25 -1.76
C LEU A 42 4.42 -14.46 -1.15
N ILE A 43 5.29 -15.10 -1.92
CA ILE A 43 6.12 -16.21 -1.47
C ILE A 43 7.56 -15.81 -1.74
N PHE A 44 8.39 -15.92 -0.73
CA PHE A 44 9.80 -15.59 -0.78
C PHE A 44 10.60 -16.88 -0.90
N GLY A 45 11.64 -16.84 -1.73
CA GLY A 45 12.48 -18.00 -1.94
C GLY A 45 13.75 -17.68 -2.70
N ASP A 46 14.73 -18.55 -2.54
CA ASP A 46 15.97 -18.51 -3.29
C ASP A 46 15.73 -18.90 -4.77
N PRO A 47 16.53 -18.35 -5.70
CA PRO A 47 16.43 -18.63 -7.14
C PRO A 47 17.01 -20.00 -7.50
N ASN A 48 16.50 -21.07 -6.87
CA ASN A 48 16.86 -22.45 -7.12
C ASN A 48 15.70 -23.18 -7.84
N GLU A 49 16.04 -23.98 -8.84
CA GLU A 49 15.07 -24.79 -9.58
C GLU A 49 14.37 -25.81 -8.69
N GLU A 50 15.12 -26.46 -7.78
CA GLU A 50 14.56 -27.44 -6.84
C GLU A 50 13.51 -26.81 -5.92
N HIS A 51 13.78 -25.58 -5.46
CA HIS A 51 12.85 -24.80 -4.63
C HIS A 51 11.55 -24.52 -5.41
N LEU A 52 11.65 -24.01 -6.65
CA LEU A 52 10.46 -23.71 -7.44
C LEU A 52 9.68 -24.97 -7.84
N LEU A 53 10.34 -26.10 -8.08
CA LEU A 53 9.68 -27.37 -8.31
C LEU A 53 8.90 -27.84 -7.07
N ALA A 54 9.50 -27.73 -5.88
CA ALA A 54 8.84 -28.04 -4.62
C ALA A 54 7.62 -27.13 -4.39
N LEU A 55 7.78 -25.81 -4.64
CA LEU A 55 6.68 -24.86 -4.54
C LEU A 55 5.55 -25.20 -5.51
N ARG A 56 5.86 -25.49 -6.77
CA ARG A 56 4.86 -25.89 -7.78
C ARG A 56 4.12 -27.16 -7.36
N ALA A 57 4.84 -28.16 -6.87
CA ALA A 57 4.23 -29.40 -6.35
C ALA A 57 3.29 -29.11 -5.17
N LEU A 58 3.71 -28.26 -4.23
CA LEU A 58 2.89 -27.84 -3.09
C LEU A 58 1.60 -27.14 -3.56
N LEU A 59 1.71 -26.21 -4.50
CA LEU A 59 0.57 -25.49 -5.07
C LEU A 59 -0.41 -26.44 -5.77
N LEU A 60 0.08 -27.43 -6.54
CA LEU A 60 -0.76 -28.46 -7.16
C LEU A 60 -1.45 -29.36 -6.12
N CYS A 61 -0.75 -29.75 -5.06
CA CYS A 61 -1.33 -30.48 -3.93
C CYS A 61 -2.43 -29.65 -3.26
N PHE A 62 -2.19 -28.36 -3.07
CA PHE A 62 -3.18 -27.44 -2.51
C PHE A 62 -4.41 -27.33 -3.40
N GLU A 63 -4.27 -27.19 -4.73
CA GLU A 63 -5.40 -27.20 -5.66
C GLU A 63 -6.21 -28.51 -5.56
N ALA A 64 -5.52 -29.65 -5.52
CA ALA A 64 -6.16 -30.96 -5.44
C ALA A 64 -6.97 -31.15 -4.15
N VAL A 65 -6.45 -30.70 -3.00
CA VAL A 65 -7.09 -30.86 -1.69
C VAL A 65 -8.18 -29.81 -1.46
N SER A 66 -7.91 -28.55 -1.81
CA SER A 66 -8.83 -27.43 -1.56
C SER A 66 -9.95 -27.33 -2.61
N ARG A 67 -9.78 -27.97 -3.78
CA ARG A 67 -10.60 -27.78 -4.99
C ARG A 67 -10.60 -26.33 -5.50
N LEU A 68 -9.67 -25.51 -5.05
CA LEU A 68 -9.43 -24.19 -5.59
C LEU A 68 -8.49 -24.29 -6.79
N ARG A 69 -8.55 -23.29 -7.67
CA ARG A 69 -7.66 -23.18 -8.82
C ARG A 69 -6.82 -21.92 -8.70
N ILE A 70 -5.51 -22.11 -8.64
CA ILE A 70 -4.51 -21.07 -8.64
C ILE A 70 -4.45 -20.49 -10.04
N ASN A 71 -4.51 -19.17 -10.10
CA ASN A 71 -4.44 -18.45 -11.35
C ASN A 71 -2.98 -18.15 -11.70
N LEU A 72 -2.31 -19.08 -12.38
CA LEU A 72 -0.92 -18.91 -12.84
C LEU A 72 -0.73 -17.68 -13.75
N SER A 73 -1.79 -17.21 -14.44
CA SER A 73 -1.71 -16.02 -15.29
C SER A 73 -1.58 -14.71 -14.51
N LYS A 74 -1.96 -14.71 -13.22
CA LYS A 74 -1.76 -13.63 -12.24
C LYS A 74 -0.50 -13.82 -11.40
N PHE A 75 0.11 -15.00 -11.43
CA PHE A 75 1.35 -15.26 -10.72
C PHE A 75 2.50 -14.60 -11.47
N GLU A 76 3.38 -13.94 -10.73
CA GLU A 76 4.53 -13.24 -11.29
C GLU A 76 5.76 -13.54 -10.44
N ILE A 77 6.89 -13.80 -11.09
CA ILE A 77 8.20 -13.86 -10.44
C ILE A 77 8.87 -12.51 -10.58
N VAL A 78 9.33 -11.98 -9.45
CA VAL A 78 10.06 -10.71 -9.38
C VAL A 78 11.50 -11.01 -8.94
N PRO A 79 12.51 -10.84 -9.82
CA PRO A 79 13.90 -11.00 -9.43
C PRO A 79 14.31 -9.92 -8.44
N MET A 80 14.99 -10.33 -7.38
CA MET A 80 15.70 -9.43 -6.48
C MET A 80 17.19 -9.45 -6.84
N GLY A 81 17.64 -8.46 -7.63
CA GLY A 81 19.02 -8.37 -8.11
C GLY A 81 19.27 -9.04 -9.47
N SER A 82 20.53 -9.34 -9.77
CA SER A 82 20.95 -9.94 -11.04
C SER A 82 20.85 -11.46 -10.96
N ILE A 83 19.85 -12.04 -11.62
CA ILE A 83 19.60 -13.48 -11.70
C ILE A 83 19.67 -13.90 -13.18
N SER A 84 20.66 -14.69 -13.55
CA SER A 84 20.93 -15.06 -14.95
C SER A 84 19.94 -16.08 -15.53
N ASN A 85 19.34 -16.94 -14.69
CA ASN A 85 18.46 -18.05 -15.09
C ASN A 85 16.96 -17.77 -14.89
N ILE A 86 16.54 -16.51 -14.77
CA ILE A 86 15.14 -16.20 -14.41
C ILE A 86 14.11 -16.68 -15.45
N SER A 87 14.48 -16.74 -16.72
CA SER A 87 13.60 -17.26 -17.78
C SER A 87 13.25 -18.73 -17.54
N ASP A 88 14.22 -19.53 -17.13
CA ASP A 88 14.02 -20.96 -16.88
C ASP A 88 13.19 -21.17 -15.61
N LEU A 89 13.47 -20.39 -14.57
CA LEU A 89 12.69 -20.37 -13.32
C LEU A 89 11.22 -20.00 -13.56
N ALA A 90 10.95 -19.00 -14.42
CA ALA A 90 9.60 -18.61 -14.80
C ALA A 90 8.88 -19.70 -15.61
N ASN A 91 9.59 -20.42 -16.47
CA ASN A 91 9.05 -21.56 -17.21
C ASN A 91 8.69 -22.72 -16.28
N ILE A 92 9.53 -23.01 -15.28
CA ILE A 92 9.25 -24.02 -14.25
C ILE A 92 7.96 -23.70 -13.50
N MET A 93 7.73 -22.44 -13.14
CA MET A 93 6.49 -22.03 -12.45
C MET A 93 5.30 -21.82 -13.38
N GLY A 94 5.53 -21.57 -14.67
CA GLY A 94 4.50 -21.25 -15.65
C GLY A 94 3.91 -19.84 -15.46
N CYS A 95 4.72 -18.89 -14.98
CA CYS A 95 4.29 -17.54 -14.60
C CYS A 95 5.03 -16.47 -15.41
N LYS A 96 4.57 -15.22 -15.30
CA LYS A 96 5.24 -14.08 -15.96
C LYS A 96 6.43 -13.61 -15.14
N ILE A 97 7.41 -13.02 -15.82
CA ILE A 97 8.48 -12.26 -15.16
C ILE A 97 8.02 -10.82 -15.06
N SER A 98 8.07 -10.25 -13.86
CA SER A 98 7.89 -8.82 -13.63
C SER A 98 9.08 -8.24 -12.88
N SER A 99 9.13 -6.91 -12.76
CA SER A 99 10.26 -6.20 -12.17
C SER A 99 9.76 -5.21 -11.13
N LEU A 100 10.58 -4.95 -10.11
CA LEU A 100 10.30 -3.86 -9.19
C LEU A 100 10.34 -2.49 -9.90
N PRO A 101 9.49 -1.53 -9.49
CA PRO A 101 8.53 -1.62 -8.40
C PRO A 101 7.19 -2.28 -8.81
N THR A 102 6.71 -3.24 -8.01
CA THR A 102 5.41 -3.92 -8.20
C THR A 102 4.38 -3.45 -7.18
N ARG A 103 3.09 -3.76 -7.34
CA ARG A 103 2.04 -3.37 -6.38
C ARG A 103 1.59 -4.56 -5.54
N TYR A 104 1.59 -4.41 -4.22
CA TYR A 104 1.01 -5.36 -3.27
C TYR A 104 0.15 -4.61 -2.25
N LEU A 105 -1.10 -5.04 -2.05
CA LEU A 105 -2.08 -4.36 -1.19
C LEU A 105 -2.27 -2.86 -1.52
N GLY A 106 -2.05 -2.49 -2.78
CA GLY A 106 -2.12 -1.11 -3.25
C GLY A 106 -0.89 -0.25 -2.95
N LEU A 107 0.19 -0.84 -2.42
CA LEU A 107 1.47 -0.20 -2.15
C LEU A 107 2.53 -0.59 -3.17
N PRO A 108 3.41 0.33 -3.57
CA PRO A 108 4.55 -0.01 -4.42
C PRO A 108 5.63 -0.70 -3.59
N LEU A 109 5.86 -1.99 -3.84
CA LEU A 109 7.00 -2.75 -3.35
C LEU A 109 8.25 -2.37 -4.13
N GLY A 110 9.39 -2.25 -3.44
CA GLY A 110 10.69 -1.95 -4.07
C GLY A 110 10.87 -0.50 -4.55
N ALA A 111 9.85 0.35 -4.43
CA ALA A 111 10.01 1.78 -4.63
C ALA A 111 10.79 2.40 -3.46
N SER A 112 11.68 3.36 -3.74
CA SER A 112 12.33 4.11 -2.67
C SER A 112 11.27 4.88 -1.87
N HIS A 113 11.23 4.67 -0.56
CA HIS A 113 10.30 5.29 0.40
C HIS A 113 10.29 6.83 0.35
N LYS A 114 11.30 7.46 -0.26
CA LYS A 114 11.41 8.92 -0.44
C LYS A 114 10.76 9.42 -1.73
N LEU A 115 10.36 8.55 -2.64
CA LEU A 115 9.74 9.01 -3.89
C LEU A 115 8.36 9.58 -3.60
N VAL A 116 8.21 10.86 -3.93
CA VAL A 116 6.93 11.58 -3.98
C VAL A 116 5.92 10.84 -4.85
N THR A 117 6.38 10.08 -5.84
CA THR A 117 5.52 9.30 -6.75
C THR A 117 4.74 8.18 -6.08
N ILE A 118 5.19 7.67 -4.92
CA ILE A 118 4.41 6.73 -4.10
C ILE A 118 3.08 7.38 -3.66
N TRP A 119 3.12 8.68 -3.39
CA TRP A 119 1.98 9.44 -2.91
C TRP A 119 1.06 9.94 -4.02
N ASP A 120 1.48 9.94 -5.29
CA ASP A 120 0.65 10.43 -6.39
C ASP A 120 -0.67 9.65 -6.50
N GLY A 121 -0.63 8.33 -6.37
CA GLY A 121 -1.85 7.50 -6.38
C GLY A 121 -2.78 7.76 -5.17
N VAL A 122 -2.22 8.16 -4.03
CA VAL A 122 -2.99 8.57 -2.85
C VAL A 122 -3.63 9.93 -3.10
N ILE A 123 -2.83 10.89 -3.60
CA ILE A 123 -3.28 12.23 -3.94
C ILE A 123 -4.42 12.18 -4.97
N GLU A 124 -4.27 11.41 -6.04
CA GLU A 124 -5.30 11.26 -7.07
C GLU A 124 -6.61 10.69 -6.48
N LYS A 125 -6.52 9.70 -5.58
CA LYS A 125 -7.70 9.16 -4.89
C LYS A 125 -8.34 10.20 -3.97
N ILE A 126 -7.56 11.04 -3.31
CA ILE A 126 -8.06 12.16 -2.48
C ILE A 126 -8.79 13.18 -3.38
N GLU A 127 -8.17 13.62 -4.47
CA GLU A 127 -8.75 14.56 -5.43
C GLU A 127 -10.06 14.03 -6.00
N ARG A 128 -10.09 12.75 -6.40
CA ARG A 128 -11.30 12.09 -6.91
C ARG A 128 -12.39 11.95 -5.85
N ARG A 129 -12.04 11.82 -4.56
CA ARG A 129 -13.04 11.87 -3.47
C ARG A 129 -13.58 13.29 -3.27
N LEU A 130 -12.73 14.30 -3.44
CA LEU A 130 -13.00 15.72 -3.26
C LEU A 130 -13.28 16.46 -4.59
N THR A 131 -13.97 15.80 -5.51
CA THR A 131 -14.33 16.36 -6.82
C THR A 131 -15.16 17.64 -6.73
N GLY A 132 -14.97 18.54 -7.70
CA GLY A 132 -15.60 19.86 -7.75
C GLY A 132 -17.14 19.87 -7.68
N TRP A 133 -17.84 18.88 -8.24
CA TRP A 133 -19.31 18.86 -8.13
C TRP A 133 -19.78 18.68 -6.67
N LYS A 134 -19.14 17.82 -5.88
CA LYS A 134 -19.46 17.64 -4.46
C LYS A 134 -19.28 18.94 -3.69
N MET A 135 -18.24 19.69 -4.03
CA MET A 135 -18.01 21.03 -3.49
C MET A 135 -19.15 22.00 -3.85
N LEU A 136 -19.72 21.93 -5.05
CA LEU A 136 -20.85 22.80 -5.45
C LEU A 136 -22.17 22.50 -4.73
N TYR A 137 -22.37 21.27 -4.26
CA TYR A 137 -23.64 20.81 -3.67
C TYR A 137 -23.59 20.59 -2.15
N LEU A 138 -22.41 20.48 -1.54
CA LEU A 138 -22.28 20.29 -0.09
C LEU A 138 -22.27 21.61 0.68
N SER A 139 -22.98 21.62 1.81
CA SER A 139 -22.86 22.66 2.82
C SER A 139 -21.44 22.70 3.40
N LYS A 140 -21.04 23.81 4.02
CA LYS A 140 -19.71 23.90 4.69
C LYS A 140 -19.50 22.78 5.70
N GLY A 141 -20.53 22.44 6.49
CA GLY A 141 -20.49 21.32 7.43
C GLY A 141 -20.30 19.98 6.72
N GLY A 142 -21.04 19.71 5.64
CA GLY A 142 -20.89 18.50 4.83
C GLY A 142 -19.50 18.37 4.20
N ARG A 143 -18.89 19.49 3.79
CA ARG A 143 -17.50 19.50 3.29
C ARG A 143 -16.49 19.17 4.38
N ILE A 144 -16.66 19.70 5.59
CA ILE A 144 -15.80 19.36 6.73
C ILE A 144 -15.92 17.87 7.06
N THR A 145 -17.14 17.33 7.11
CA THR A 145 -17.36 15.90 7.35
C THR A 145 -16.71 15.04 6.27
N LEU A 146 -16.84 15.42 4.99
CA LEU A 146 -16.22 14.68 3.89
C LEU A 146 -14.68 14.75 3.96
N LEU A 147 -14.11 15.91 4.29
CA LEU A 147 -12.67 16.07 4.51
C LEU A 147 -12.17 15.15 5.61
N LYS A 148 -12.80 15.17 6.80
CA LYS A 148 -12.46 14.28 7.92
C LYS A 148 -12.49 12.82 7.49
N SER A 149 -13.59 12.38 6.87
CA SER A 149 -13.73 10.98 6.42
C SER A 149 -12.72 10.57 5.34
N THR A 150 -12.27 11.50 4.49
CA THR A 150 -11.29 11.23 3.44
C THR A 150 -9.89 11.09 4.04
N PHE A 151 -9.57 11.93 5.03
CA PHE A 151 -8.28 11.91 5.72
C PHE A 151 -8.11 10.72 6.66
N SER A 152 -9.18 10.29 7.34
CA SER A 152 -9.10 9.17 8.30
C SER A 152 -8.86 7.80 7.64
N ASN A 153 -9.18 7.63 6.36
CA ASN A 153 -9.23 6.31 5.72
C ASN A 153 -8.07 6.03 4.77
N LEU A 154 -7.74 6.97 3.88
CA LEU A 154 -6.80 6.70 2.78
C LEU A 154 -5.34 7.05 3.12
N PRO A 155 -5.07 8.25 3.66
CA PRO A 155 -3.74 8.61 4.15
C PRO A 155 -3.28 7.70 5.28
N THR A 156 -4.14 7.33 6.23
CA THR A 156 -3.76 6.58 7.43
C THR A 156 -2.99 5.28 7.12
N TYR A 157 -3.44 4.51 6.12
CA TYR A 157 -2.74 3.27 5.71
C TYR A 157 -1.35 3.53 5.13
N PHE A 158 -1.19 4.58 4.31
CA PHE A 158 0.12 4.95 3.76
C PHE A 158 1.01 5.61 4.82
N LEU A 159 0.42 6.40 5.72
CA LEU A 159 1.08 7.10 6.82
C LEU A 159 1.60 6.14 7.89
N SER A 160 0.94 5.00 8.12
CA SER A 160 1.46 3.98 9.03
C SER A 160 2.72 3.28 8.51
N LEU A 161 3.01 3.37 7.20
CA LEU A 161 4.10 2.64 6.56
C LEU A 161 5.23 3.56 6.05
N PHE A 162 4.90 4.77 5.64
CA PHE A 162 5.84 5.73 5.07
C PHE A 162 5.76 7.06 5.80
N ARG A 163 6.93 7.66 6.08
CA ARG A 163 6.99 9.05 6.51
C ARG A 163 6.48 9.95 5.38
N LEU A 164 5.60 10.89 5.72
CA LEU A 164 5.03 11.84 4.77
C LEU A 164 6.08 12.90 4.39
N PRO A 165 6.47 13.03 3.11
CA PRO A 165 7.35 14.12 2.70
C PRO A 165 6.63 15.46 2.83
N ALA A 166 7.32 16.51 3.31
CA ALA A 166 6.76 17.85 3.48
C ALA A 166 6.16 18.44 2.19
N GLY A 167 6.70 18.08 1.01
CA GLY A 167 6.12 18.46 -0.28
C GLY A 167 4.74 17.83 -0.53
N VAL A 168 4.54 16.57 -0.13
CA VAL A 168 3.26 15.86 -0.26
C VAL A 168 2.25 16.41 0.74
N ALA A 169 2.67 16.66 2.00
CA ALA A 169 1.82 17.28 3.02
C ALA A 169 1.23 18.60 2.51
N ARG A 170 2.08 19.51 2.03
CA ARG A 170 1.66 20.80 1.45
C ARG A 170 0.72 20.65 0.25
N ARG A 171 0.88 19.61 -0.57
CA ARG A 171 -0.02 19.34 -1.71
C ARG A 171 -1.40 18.88 -1.24
N ILE A 172 -1.46 17.97 -0.26
CA ILE A 172 -2.72 17.51 0.35
C ILE A 172 -3.45 18.67 1.02
N GLU A 173 -2.74 19.49 1.79
CA GLU A 173 -3.31 20.68 2.43
C GLU A 173 -3.91 21.64 1.42
N ARG A 174 -3.22 21.90 0.30
CA ARG A 174 -3.74 22.75 -0.76
C ARG A 174 -5.04 22.22 -1.35
N ILE A 175 -5.15 20.90 -1.57
CA ILE A 175 -6.38 20.27 -2.06
C ILE A 175 -7.52 20.48 -1.05
N PHE A 176 -7.24 20.29 0.25
CA PHE A 176 -8.23 20.47 1.30
C PHE A 176 -8.68 21.92 1.45
N GLN A 177 -7.74 22.87 1.40
CA GLN A 177 -8.01 24.30 1.40
C GLN A 177 -8.91 24.70 0.22
N ASN A 178 -8.57 24.24 -0.99
CA ASN A 178 -9.34 24.53 -2.19
C ASN A 178 -10.77 23.98 -2.09
N PHE A 179 -10.93 22.74 -1.63
CA PHE A 179 -12.23 22.10 -1.46
C PHE A 179 -13.10 22.79 -0.38
N LEU A 180 -12.50 23.17 0.75
CA LEU A 180 -13.21 23.84 1.83
C LEU A 180 -13.63 25.27 1.42
N CYS A 181 -12.71 26.02 0.81
CA CYS A 181 -12.88 27.46 0.55
C CYS A 181 -13.60 27.80 -0.77
N GLY A 182 -13.52 26.99 -1.82
CA GLY A 182 -14.12 27.41 -3.09
C GLY A 182 -15.64 27.21 -3.14
N GLY A 183 -16.31 27.82 -4.13
CA GLY A 183 -17.78 27.92 -4.18
C GLY A 183 -18.36 27.79 -5.59
N LYS A 184 -19.69 27.90 -5.69
CA LYS A 184 -20.41 28.06 -6.96
C LYS A 184 -20.05 29.40 -7.62
N GLY A 185 -19.67 29.36 -8.90
CA GLY A 185 -19.47 30.52 -9.78
C GLY A 185 -18.02 30.95 -9.98
N GLU A 186 -17.74 31.60 -11.13
CA GLU A 186 -16.42 32.08 -11.63
C GLU A 186 -15.70 33.12 -10.73
N VAL A 187 -16.22 33.41 -9.53
CA VAL A 187 -15.61 34.39 -8.63
C VAL A 187 -14.58 33.69 -7.75
N LYS A 188 -13.29 34.02 -7.95
CA LYS A 188 -12.19 33.65 -7.05
C LYS A 188 -12.54 34.10 -5.62
N LYS A 189 -12.96 33.16 -4.76
CA LYS A 189 -13.12 33.43 -3.33
C LYS A 189 -11.75 33.38 -2.65
N PHE A 190 -11.41 34.46 -1.95
CA PHE A 190 -10.23 34.51 -1.09
C PHE A 190 -10.34 33.46 0.03
N HIS A 191 -9.19 32.91 0.45
CA HIS A 191 -9.12 32.03 1.62
C HIS A 191 -9.45 32.83 2.89
N LEU A 192 -10.74 32.92 3.22
CA LEU A 192 -11.26 33.74 4.32
C LEU A 192 -10.88 33.23 5.72
N VAL A 193 -10.26 32.05 5.83
CA VAL A 193 -9.92 31.45 7.12
C VAL A 193 -8.47 30.98 7.07
N ASN A 194 -7.68 31.45 8.04
CA ASN A 194 -6.30 30.99 8.23
C ASN A 194 -6.30 29.47 8.46
N TRP A 195 -5.63 28.72 7.60
CA TRP A 195 -5.59 27.26 7.65
C TRP A 195 -5.05 26.73 8.98
N ASN A 196 -4.06 27.41 9.56
CA ASN A 196 -3.50 27.05 10.86
C ASN A 196 -4.55 27.11 11.97
N LYS A 197 -5.50 28.05 11.87
CA LYS A 197 -6.63 28.15 12.81
C LYS A 197 -7.68 27.06 12.55
N VAL A 198 -7.88 26.64 11.29
CA VAL A 198 -8.80 25.56 10.91
C VAL A 198 -8.34 24.21 11.47
N CYS A 199 -7.03 23.95 11.46
CA CYS A 199 -6.39 22.71 11.90
C CYS A 199 -6.17 22.62 13.42
N GLN A 200 -6.53 23.64 14.19
CA GLN A 200 -6.42 23.57 15.65
C GLN A 200 -7.42 22.57 16.26
N PRO A 201 -7.17 22.11 17.50
CA PRO A 201 -8.17 21.37 18.28
C PRO A 201 -9.52 22.11 18.30
N ILE A 202 -10.62 21.35 18.34
CA ILE A 202 -11.98 21.92 18.41
C ILE A 202 -12.12 22.81 19.66
N SER A 203 -11.46 22.42 20.76
CA SER A 203 -11.38 23.21 22.00
C SER A 203 -10.71 24.59 21.83
N CYS A 204 -9.84 24.75 20.83
CA CYS A 204 -9.15 26.01 20.52
C CYS A 204 -9.85 26.79 19.39
N GLY A 205 -11.07 26.41 19.00
CA GLY A 205 -11.82 27.07 17.93
C GLY A 205 -11.47 26.59 16.51
N GLY A 206 -10.77 25.46 16.38
CA GLY A 206 -10.55 24.81 15.09
C GLY A 206 -11.77 24.06 14.56
N LEU A 207 -11.87 23.95 13.24
CA LEU A 207 -13.03 23.37 12.54
C LEU A 207 -12.81 21.89 12.20
N ILE A 208 -11.58 21.55 11.83
CA ILE A 208 -11.21 20.19 11.41
C ILE A 208 -10.70 19.37 12.61
N GLY A 209 -10.19 20.00 13.67
CA GLY A 209 -9.41 19.32 14.71
C GLY A 209 -7.94 19.19 14.28
N THR A 210 -7.09 18.58 15.13
CA THR A 210 -5.65 18.39 14.89
C THR A 210 -5.40 17.60 13.61
N LEU A 211 -5.27 18.33 12.53
CA LEU A 211 -4.93 17.88 11.18
C LEU A 211 -3.77 18.72 10.65
N ASP A 212 -2.95 19.21 11.58
CA ASP A 212 -1.69 19.86 11.29
C ASP A 212 -0.68 18.74 11.02
N LEU A 213 -0.59 18.40 9.74
CA LEU A 213 0.25 17.33 9.22
C LEU A 213 1.73 17.55 9.51
N GLU A 214 2.16 18.80 9.71
CA GLU A 214 3.54 19.11 10.11
C GLU A 214 3.74 18.87 11.61
N SER A 215 2.81 19.30 12.48
CA SER A 215 2.96 19.14 13.94
C SER A 215 2.86 17.69 14.45
N ILE A 216 2.16 16.82 13.74
CA ILE A 216 1.92 15.45 14.24
C ILE A 216 3.14 14.55 13.95
N TRP A 217 4.02 14.89 13.00
CA TRP A 217 5.01 13.93 12.50
C TRP A 217 6.40 14.50 12.10
N THR A 218 6.74 15.73 12.49
CA THR A 218 8.16 16.13 12.72
C THR A 218 8.69 15.47 13.99
#